data_AF-A0A836Q7V7-F1
#
_entry.id   AF-A0A836Q7V7-F1
#
_cell.length_a   1.000
_cell.length_b   1.000
_cell.length_c   1.000
_cell.angle_alpha   90.00
_cell.angle_beta   90.00
_cell.angle_gamma   90.00
#
_symmetry.space_group_name_H-M   'P 1'
#
loop_
_entity.id
_entity.type
_entity.pdbx_description
1 polymer ?
#
loop_
_entity_poly.entity_id
_entity_poly.type
_entity_poly.pdbx_seq_one_letter_code
_entity_poly.pdbx_strand_id
1 'polypeptide(L)'
;MKFGKKTYTYLVIGILCLSFALSYFHRPQPPIRELVKASQELPAGMNLPPTGSAPMASRVANSFTLALVLVKSEFSEKNATGIEYLRVWAQENFQKDPSFLRPVTLNVPVEVHHSIIDSFFFNIFAGPVYGLQAKVMDLLSQRIDQFHRSRAYLSFANDYYEAFGMDQESASLLARYQSERAKSAVNVILCAAFWLLVTLGGIISVLTARPGTRKSRGQWLLSYGWLLVAALYFVVGWMENLVAVMASSVICGAIGLYLYKPFKIHITEESSISVKLVTPSPQFIAIVAWISVSLVAIRLITWIKTGTLFAPDPLTLLASSWSGDFLHEPAHAKKNIKNFVGFLWVLYGLWTAYYVSYDPKTSAEVERTLDSLQPINK
;
A
#
# COMPACT_ATOMS: atom_id res chain seq x y z
N MET A 1 2.27 -34.06 -0.02
CA MET A 1 0.90 -34.46 0.34
C MET A 1 0.02 -34.31 -0.89
N LYS A 2 -0.54 -35.39 -1.43
CA LYS A 2 -1.54 -35.34 -2.51
C LYS A 2 -2.90 -35.15 -1.84
N PHE A 3 -3.40 -33.91 -1.77
CA PHE A 3 -4.79 -33.67 -1.37
C PHE A 3 -5.70 -34.31 -2.42
N GLY A 4 -6.53 -35.27 -2.00
CA GLY A 4 -7.44 -35.96 -2.91
C GLY A 4 -8.56 -35.04 -3.38
N LYS A 5 -9.12 -35.29 -4.57
CA LYS A 5 -10.27 -34.53 -5.12
C LYS A 5 -11.44 -34.39 -4.11
N LYS A 6 -11.63 -35.39 -3.25
CA LYS A 6 -12.62 -35.38 -2.15
C LYS A 6 -12.35 -34.28 -1.11
N THR A 7 -11.08 -34.02 -0.77
CA THR A 7 -10.69 -33.01 0.22
C THR A 7 -11.00 -31.60 -0.27
N TYR A 8 -10.78 -31.30 -1.55
CA TYR A 8 -11.18 -30.03 -2.15
C TYR A 8 -12.70 -29.85 -2.16
N THR A 9 -13.45 -30.92 -2.40
CA THR A 9 -14.92 -30.89 -2.42
C THR A 9 -15.47 -30.55 -1.03
N TYR A 10 -14.97 -31.21 0.03
CA TYR A 10 -15.38 -30.89 1.40
C TYR A 10 -14.97 -29.47 1.83
N LEU A 11 -13.83 -28.97 1.34
CA LEU A 11 -13.37 -27.62 1.63
C LEU A 11 -14.29 -26.57 0.99
N VAL A 12 -14.69 -26.77 -0.27
CA VAL A 12 -15.66 -25.90 -0.95
C VAL A 12 -17.02 -25.92 -0.24
N ILE A 13 -17.53 -27.10 0.13
CA ILE A 13 -18.78 -27.24 0.89
C ILE A 13 -18.66 -26.53 2.25
N GLY A 14 -17.54 -26.68 2.95
CA GLY A 14 -17.28 -26.00 4.21
C GLY A 14 -17.29 -24.48 4.09
N ILE A 15 -16.66 -23.92 3.04
CA ILE A 15 -16.67 -22.47 2.77
C ILE A 15 -18.10 -21.99 2.47
N LEU A 16 -18.88 -22.75 1.70
CA LEU A 16 -20.27 -22.42 1.39
C LEU A 16 -21.14 -22.40 2.65
N CYS A 17 -21.04 -23.42 3.50
CA CYS A 17 -21.75 -23.47 4.79
C CYS A 17 -21.34 -22.33 5.71
N LEU A 18 -20.04 -21.98 5.75
CA LEU A 18 -19.53 -20.87 6.54
C LEU A 18 -20.06 -19.52 6.04
N SER A 19 -20.07 -19.28 4.73
CA SER A 19 -20.63 -18.07 4.13
C SER A 19 -22.11 -17.90 4.47
N PHE A 20 -22.88 -18.99 4.40
CA PHE A 20 -24.29 -18.99 4.75
C PHE A 20 -24.52 -18.72 6.24
N ALA A 21 -23.75 -19.37 7.12
CA ALA A 21 -23.81 -19.15 8.56
C ALA A 21 -23.46 -17.70 8.92
N LEU A 22 -22.40 -17.14 8.32
CA LEU A 22 -22.02 -15.73 8.54
C LEU A 22 -23.12 -14.81 8.05
N SER A 23 -23.64 -14.99 6.83
CA SER A 23 -24.72 -14.17 6.28
C SER A 23 -25.98 -14.14 7.16
N TYR A 24 -26.31 -15.25 7.83
CA TYR A 24 -27.52 -15.38 8.63
C TYR A 24 -27.33 -14.89 10.08
N PHE A 25 -26.20 -15.24 10.72
CA PHE A 25 -25.98 -14.98 12.14
C PHE A 25 -25.16 -13.72 12.44
N HIS A 26 -24.36 -13.24 11.50
CA HIS A 26 -23.47 -12.11 11.73
C HIS A 26 -23.53 -11.14 10.55
N ARG A 27 -24.17 -9.98 10.71
CA ARG A 27 -24.08 -8.90 9.72
C ARG A 27 -22.86 -8.05 10.06
N PRO A 28 -21.72 -8.25 9.37
CA PRO A 28 -20.52 -7.47 9.65
C PRO A 28 -20.82 -6.00 9.35
N GLN A 29 -20.65 -5.14 10.34
CA GLN A 29 -20.79 -3.70 10.19
C GLN A 29 -19.42 -3.05 10.08
N PRO A 30 -19.24 -2.05 9.20
CA PRO A 30 -17.99 -1.32 9.13
C PRO A 30 -17.73 -0.61 10.46
N PRO A 31 -16.47 -0.52 10.93
CA PRO A 31 -16.13 0.20 12.14
C PRO A 31 -16.33 1.71 11.94
N ILE A 32 -17.50 2.23 12.30
CA ILE A 32 -17.78 3.67 12.29
C ILE A 32 -17.24 4.26 13.58
N ARG A 33 -15.97 4.69 13.57
CA ARG A 33 -15.34 5.36 14.71
C ARG A 33 -14.61 6.61 14.25
N GLU A 34 -14.78 7.71 14.98
CA GLU A 34 -13.92 8.89 14.86
C GLU A 34 -12.58 8.59 15.55
N LEU A 35 -11.49 8.73 14.80
CA LEU A 35 -10.13 8.46 15.29
C LEU A 35 -9.62 9.59 16.17
N VAL A 36 -10.08 10.81 15.92
CA VAL A 36 -9.74 12.01 16.67
C VAL A 36 -11.04 12.71 17.03
N LYS A 37 -11.19 13.08 18.31
CA LYS A 37 -12.35 13.81 18.82
C LYS A 37 -12.03 15.30 18.89
N ALA A 38 -13.01 16.15 18.64
CA ALA A 38 -12.86 17.60 18.78
C ALA A 38 -12.37 18.04 20.18
N SER A 39 -12.70 17.28 21.23
CA SER A 39 -12.22 17.54 22.59
C SER A 39 -10.73 17.27 22.80
N GLN A 40 -10.10 16.45 21.96
CA GLN A 40 -8.66 16.16 22.03
C GLN A 40 -7.81 17.27 21.39
N GLU A 41 -8.42 18.08 20.52
CA GLU A 41 -7.75 19.19 19.83
C GLU A 41 -7.69 20.47 20.68
N LEU A 42 -8.38 20.51 21.82
CA LEU A 42 -8.39 21.65 22.74
C LEU A 42 -7.41 21.43 23.91
N PRO A 43 -6.89 22.52 24.51
CA PRO A 43 -6.09 22.43 25.73
C PRO A 43 -6.83 21.66 26.85
N ALA A 44 -6.09 20.83 27.58
CA ALA A 44 -6.66 19.99 28.63
C ALA A 44 -7.41 20.83 29.68
N GLY A 45 -8.66 20.48 29.94
CA GLY A 45 -9.53 21.16 30.92
C GLY A 45 -10.42 22.26 30.35
N MET A 46 -10.34 22.57 29.05
CA MET A 46 -11.25 23.51 28.40
C MET A 46 -12.49 22.77 27.86
N ASN A 47 -13.69 23.20 28.28
CA ASN A 47 -14.93 22.77 27.64
C ASN A 47 -14.98 23.31 26.20
N LEU A 48 -15.59 22.58 25.27
CA LEU A 48 -15.79 23.02 23.89
C LEU A 48 -16.35 24.46 23.89
N PRO A 49 -15.57 25.47 23.45
CA PRO A 49 -16.02 26.85 23.49
C PRO A 49 -17.25 27.02 22.62
N PRO A 50 -18.19 27.92 22.99
CA PRO A 50 -19.36 28.18 22.17
C PRO A 50 -18.95 28.56 20.74
N THR A 51 -19.77 28.18 19.76
CA THR A 51 -19.57 28.48 18.35
C THR A 51 -19.30 29.97 18.15
N GLY A 52 -18.23 30.32 17.42
CA GLY A 52 -17.89 31.71 17.16
C GLY A 52 -18.96 32.45 16.37
N SER A 53 -18.92 33.79 16.42
CA SER A 53 -19.94 34.68 15.83
C SER A 53 -20.01 34.63 14.30
N ALA A 54 -18.93 34.25 13.61
CA ALA A 54 -18.89 34.07 12.17
C ALA A 54 -18.91 32.57 11.81
N PRO A 55 -19.72 32.13 10.82
CA PRO A 55 -19.75 30.72 10.42
C PRO A 55 -18.39 30.27 9.89
N MET A 56 -17.91 29.08 10.28
CA MET A 56 -16.57 28.59 9.91
C MET A 56 -16.30 28.61 8.40
N ALA A 57 -17.31 28.30 7.58
CA ALA A 57 -17.21 28.38 6.12
C ALA A 57 -16.77 29.77 5.61
N SER A 58 -17.22 30.84 6.27
CA SER A 58 -16.84 32.22 5.92
C SER A 58 -15.40 32.55 6.35
N ARG A 59 -14.95 32.01 7.49
CA ARG A 59 -13.57 32.19 7.97
C ARG A 59 -12.58 31.46 7.08
N VAL A 60 -12.91 30.24 6.66
CA VAL A 60 -12.11 29.44 5.71
C VAL A 60 -12.02 30.12 4.33
N ALA A 61 -13.12 30.70 3.85
CA ALA A 61 -13.13 31.44 2.58
C ALA A 61 -12.31 32.74 2.66
N ASN A 62 -12.33 33.44 3.80
CA ASN A 62 -11.66 34.72 3.99
C ASN A 62 -10.22 34.62 4.50
N SER A 63 -9.75 33.44 4.92
CA SER A 63 -8.39 33.24 5.46
C SER A 63 -7.28 33.16 4.40
N PHE A 64 -7.58 33.47 3.13
CA PHE A 64 -6.64 33.46 1.99
C PHE A 64 -5.37 34.30 2.24
N THR A 65 -5.45 35.33 3.10
CA THR A 65 -4.34 36.24 3.44
C THR A 65 -3.60 35.91 4.74
N LEU A 66 -4.12 35.02 5.60
CA LEU A 66 -3.55 34.72 6.93
C LEU A 66 -2.45 33.64 6.90
N ALA A 67 -2.51 32.70 5.94
CA ALA A 67 -1.46 31.70 5.75
C ALA A 67 -0.09 32.32 5.34
N LEU A 68 -0.10 33.58 4.86
CA LEU A 68 1.07 34.28 4.35
C LEU A 68 1.93 34.96 5.43
N VAL A 69 1.48 35.00 6.69
CA VAL A 69 2.19 35.65 7.82
C VAL A 69 2.42 34.66 8.96
N LEU A 70 3.06 33.54 8.67
CA LEU A 70 3.63 32.66 9.69
C LEU A 70 5.16 32.81 9.62
N VAL A 71 5.72 33.74 10.40
CA VAL A 71 7.18 34.04 10.46
C VAL A 71 7.70 33.96 11.90
N LYS A 72 7.21 33.02 12.72
CA LYS A 72 7.55 33.00 14.17
C LYS A 72 8.20 31.73 14.72
N SER A 73 8.24 30.59 14.01
CA SER A 73 8.79 29.33 14.56
C SER A 73 9.69 28.54 13.59
N GLU A 74 10.54 27.65 14.12
CA GLU A 74 11.32 26.68 13.32
C GLU A 74 10.43 25.70 12.52
N PHE A 75 9.14 25.61 12.88
CA PHE A 75 8.12 24.81 12.20
C PHE A 75 7.23 25.64 11.29
N SER A 76 7.43 26.96 11.22
CA SER A 76 6.49 27.92 10.63
C SER A 76 6.20 27.66 9.15
N GLU A 77 7.20 27.25 8.36
CA GLU A 77 6.99 26.89 6.95
C GLU A 77 6.17 25.60 6.80
N LYS A 78 6.46 24.58 7.62
CA LYS A 78 5.73 23.30 7.62
C LYS A 78 4.30 23.49 8.13
N ASN A 79 4.13 24.29 9.17
CA ASN A 79 2.84 24.63 9.75
C ASN A 79 2.00 25.45 8.77
N ALA A 80 2.59 26.46 8.12
CA ALA A 80 1.92 27.26 7.09
C ALA A 80 1.42 26.39 5.94
N THR A 81 2.28 25.47 5.46
CA THR A 81 1.88 24.54 4.41
C THR A 81 0.78 23.59 4.90
N GLY A 82 0.88 23.05 6.13
CA GLY A 82 -0.14 22.20 6.75
C GLY A 82 -1.50 22.89 6.93
N ILE A 83 -1.49 24.15 7.37
CA ILE A 83 -2.67 25.00 7.54
C ILE A 83 -3.31 25.29 6.18
N GLU A 84 -2.52 25.59 5.16
CA GLU A 84 -3.00 25.79 3.80
C GLU A 84 -3.63 24.51 3.22
N TYR A 85 -3.01 23.34 3.49
CA TYR A 85 -3.58 22.04 3.13
C TYR A 85 -4.93 21.80 3.79
N LEU A 86 -5.08 22.15 5.07
CA LEU A 86 -6.34 22.03 5.78
C LEU A 86 -7.38 23.00 5.22
N ARG A 87 -6.99 24.25 4.94
CA ARG A 87 -7.86 25.30 4.41
C ARG A 87 -8.46 24.93 3.06
N VAL A 88 -7.64 24.51 2.10
CA VAL A 88 -8.11 24.13 0.76
C VAL A 88 -9.00 22.89 0.83
N TRP A 89 -8.62 21.87 1.63
CA TRP A 89 -9.48 20.72 1.85
C TRP A 89 -10.84 21.12 2.47
N ALA A 90 -10.82 22.01 3.48
CA ALA A 90 -12.04 22.50 4.11
C ALA A 90 -12.91 23.26 3.09
N GLN A 91 -12.30 24.12 2.28
CA GLN A 91 -12.99 24.89 1.24
C GLN A 91 -13.69 23.98 0.23
N GLU A 92 -13.01 22.94 -0.27
CA GLU A 92 -13.61 21.97 -1.21
C GLU A 92 -14.80 21.21 -0.59
N ASN A 93 -14.72 20.84 0.69
CA ASN A 93 -15.79 20.12 1.36
C ASN A 93 -16.98 21.04 1.70
N PHE A 94 -16.74 22.28 2.12
CA PHE A 94 -17.79 23.26 2.35
C PHE A 94 -18.50 23.71 1.07
N GLN A 95 -17.81 23.72 -0.07
CA GLN A 95 -18.44 23.95 -1.38
C GLN A 95 -19.40 22.82 -1.76
N LYS A 96 -19.10 21.57 -1.37
CA LYS A 96 -19.96 20.42 -1.62
C LYS A 96 -21.12 20.33 -0.63
N ASP A 97 -20.86 20.58 0.65
CA ASP A 97 -21.84 20.55 1.72
C ASP A 97 -21.56 21.68 2.74
N PRO A 98 -22.40 22.74 2.77
CA PRO A 98 -22.26 23.83 3.74
C PRO A 98 -22.43 23.39 5.20
N SER A 99 -23.09 22.24 5.44
CA SER A 99 -23.34 21.67 6.76
C SER A 99 -22.31 20.61 7.19
N PHE A 100 -21.22 20.46 6.42
CA PHE A 100 -20.21 19.42 6.58
C PHE A 100 -19.75 19.23 8.04
N LEU A 101 -19.52 20.28 8.83
CA LEU A 101 -19.04 20.16 10.22
C LEU A 101 -20.10 19.76 11.25
N ARG A 102 -21.38 19.84 10.90
CA ARG A 102 -22.45 19.39 11.80
C ARG A 102 -22.51 17.87 11.78
N PRO A 103 -22.92 17.22 12.87
CA PRO A 103 -23.10 15.77 12.87
C PRO A 103 -24.23 15.43 11.88
N VAL A 104 -23.84 15.13 10.64
CA VAL A 104 -24.73 14.51 9.68
C VAL A 104 -24.98 13.12 10.24
N THR A 105 -26.22 12.84 10.63
CA THR A 105 -26.72 11.48 10.79
C THR A 105 -26.37 10.74 9.51
N LEU A 106 -25.26 9.99 9.54
CA LEU A 106 -24.82 9.15 8.44
C LEU A 106 -25.95 8.15 8.18
N ASN A 107 -26.83 8.47 7.23
CA ASN A 107 -27.51 7.46 6.45
C ASN A 107 -26.39 6.73 5.71
N VAL A 108 -25.81 5.72 6.36
CA VAL A 108 -24.86 4.82 5.73
C VAL A 108 -25.59 4.29 4.50
N PRO A 109 -25.12 4.58 3.27
CA PRO A 109 -25.66 3.88 2.12
C PRO A 109 -25.37 2.42 2.40
N VAL A 110 -26.41 1.63 2.65
CA VAL A 110 -26.31 0.19 2.66
C VAL A 110 -25.76 -0.16 1.29
N GLU A 111 -24.50 -0.59 1.23
CA GLU A 111 -23.90 -1.02 -0.03
C GLU A 111 -24.78 -2.13 -0.59
N VAL A 112 -25.60 -1.81 -1.58
CA VAL A 112 -26.49 -2.79 -2.21
C VAL A 112 -25.58 -3.65 -3.08
N HIS A 113 -25.28 -4.85 -2.59
CA HIS A 113 -24.44 -5.79 -3.34
C HIS A 113 -25.25 -6.29 -4.54
N HIS A 114 -24.82 -5.91 -5.74
CA HIS A 114 -25.59 -6.17 -6.95
C HIS A 114 -25.47 -7.62 -7.46
N SER A 115 -24.54 -8.43 -6.93
CA SER A 115 -24.35 -9.83 -7.35
C SER A 115 -24.24 -10.84 -6.20
N ILE A 116 -24.63 -12.10 -6.48
CA ILE A 116 -24.51 -13.25 -5.57
C ILE A 116 -23.04 -13.52 -5.21
N ILE A 117 -22.14 -13.31 -6.18
CA ILE A 117 -20.70 -13.53 -6.01
C ILE A 117 -20.14 -12.49 -5.02
N ASP A 118 -20.50 -11.22 -5.18
CA ASP A 118 -20.06 -10.16 -4.27
C ASP A 118 -20.57 -10.40 -2.85
N SER A 119 -21.83 -10.82 -2.73
CA SER A 119 -22.43 -11.18 -1.43
C SER A 119 -21.72 -12.35 -0.75
N PHE A 120 -21.35 -13.38 -1.52
CA PHE A 120 -20.60 -14.53 -1.02
C PHE A 120 -19.21 -14.15 -0.49
N PHE A 121 -18.45 -13.37 -1.27
CA PHE A 121 -17.13 -12.90 -0.88
C PHE A 121 -17.20 -11.94 0.30
N PHE A 122 -18.15 -11.00 0.29
CA PHE A 122 -18.36 -10.07 1.39
C PHE A 122 -18.61 -10.81 2.71
N ASN A 123 -19.53 -11.76 2.74
CA ASN A 123 -19.85 -12.48 3.98
C ASN A 123 -18.66 -13.25 4.58
N ILE A 124 -17.77 -13.80 3.73
CA ILE A 124 -16.58 -14.52 4.19
C ILE A 124 -15.49 -13.56 4.68
N PHE A 125 -15.24 -12.49 3.93
CA PHE A 125 -14.08 -11.63 4.15
C PHE A 125 -14.36 -10.39 5.00
N ALA A 126 -15.60 -9.90 5.06
CA ALA A 126 -15.94 -8.67 5.77
C ALA A 126 -15.64 -8.76 7.28
N GLY A 127 -15.98 -9.88 7.95
CA GLY A 127 -15.67 -10.07 9.37
C GLY A 127 -14.18 -9.95 9.69
N PRO A 128 -13.30 -10.77 9.06
CA PRO A 128 -11.86 -10.65 9.22
C PRO A 128 -11.31 -9.27 8.84
N VAL A 129 -11.79 -8.68 7.73
CA VAL A 129 -11.34 -7.37 7.26
C VAL A 129 -11.70 -6.28 8.26
N TYR A 130 -12.95 -6.22 8.74
CA TYR A 130 -13.38 -5.22 9.72
C TYR A 130 -12.71 -5.40 11.07
N GLY A 131 -12.47 -6.65 11.50
CA GLY A 131 -11.68 -6.93 12.70
C GLY A 131 -10.24 -6.42 12.61
N LEU A 132 -9.60 -6.59 11.43
CA LEU A 132 -8.26 -6.05 11.17
C LEU A 132 -8.28 -4.52 11.05
N GLN A 133 -9.28 -3.94 10.38
CA GLN A 133 -9.45 -2.49 10.27
C GLN A 133 -9.59 -1.86 11.66
N ALA A 134 -10.40 -2.45 12.56
CA ALA A 134 -10.56 -1.97 13.93
C ALA A 134 -9.22 -1.95 14.69
N LYS A 135 -8.40 -3.00 14.58
CA LYS A 135 -7.06 -3.05 15.21
C LYS A 135 -6.11 -2.00 14.64
N VAL A 136 -6.15 -1.77 13.33
CA VAL A 136 -5.35 -0.70 12.71
C VAL A 136 -5.83 0.67 13.15
N MET A 137 -7.15 0.88 13.28
CA MET A 137 -7.73 2.11 13.82
C MET A 137 -7.29 2.35 15.27
N ASP A 138 -7.25 1.33 16.11
CA ASP A 138 -6.74 1.46 17.49
C ASP A 138 -5.25 1.83 17.52
N LEU A 139 -4.44 1.20 16.67
CA LEU A 139 -3.02 1.54 16.53
C LEU A 139 -2.83 2.99 16.06
N LEU A 140 -3.61 3.42 15.06
CA LEU A 140 -3.57 4.79 14.57
C LEU A 140 -3.99 5.79 15.65
N SER A 141 -5.07 5.51 16.39
CA SER A 141 -5.50 6.33 17.52
C SER A 141 -4.37 6.52 18.54
N GLN A 142 -3.66 5.45 18.91
CA GLN A 142 -2.52 5.54 19.82
C GLN A 142 -1.35 6.35 19.25
N ARG A 143 -1.06 6.22 17.95
CA ARG A 143 -0.01 7.00 17.29
C ARG A 143 -0.36 8.48 17.22
N ILE A 144 -1.60 8.79 16.89
CA ILE A 144 -2.11 10.15 16.87
C ILE A 144 -2.05 10.75 18.28
N ASP A 145 -2.47 10.02 19.32
CA ASP A 145 -2.37 10.48 20.72
C ASP A 145 -0.92 10.76 21.15
N GLN A 146 0.06 9.96 20.67
CA GLN A 146 1.49 10.22 20.89
C GLN A 146 1.94 11.51 20.18
N PHE A 147 1.49 11.73 18.95
CA PHE A 147 1.78 12.95 18.20
C PHE A 147 1.18 14.20 18.87
N HIS A 148 -0.03 14.12 19.41
CA HIS A 148 -0.69 15.22 20.14
C HIS A 148 0.11 15.68 21.37
N ARG A 149 0.96 14.83 21.94
CA ARG A 149 1.85 15.17 23.08
C ARG A 149 3.19 15.78 22.64
N SER A 150 3.44 15.86 21.34
CA SER A 150 4.70 16.35 20.79
C SER A 150 4.75 17.88 20.73
N ARG A 151 5.96 18.45 20.74
CA ARG A 151 6.16 19.90 20.55
C ARG A 151 5.71 20.37 19.17
N ALA A 152 5.83 19.51 18.15
CA ALA A 152 5.43 19.83 16.78
C ALA A 152 3.91 20.06 16.70
N TYR A 153 3.11 19.19 17.31
CA TYR A 153 1.66 19.36 17.38
C TYR A 153 1.27 20.61 18.17
N LEU A 154 1.87 20.84 19.34
CA LEU A 154 1.57 22.04 20.14
C LEU A 154 1.87 23.34 19.40
N SER A 155 2.97 23.40 18.64
CA SER A 155 3.28 24.54 17.78
C SER A 155 2.25 24.69 16.67
N PHE A 156 1.88 23.60 15.99
CA PHE A 156 0.88 23.64 14.92
C PHE A 156 -0.49 24.08 15.44
N ALA A 157 -0.95 23.53 16.57
CA ALA A 157 -2.22 23.86 17.17
C ALA A 157 -2.29 25.34 17.56
N ASN A 158 -1.21 25.91 18.11
CA ASN A 158 -1.16 27.32 18.43
C ASN A 158 -1.31 28.20 17.17
N ASP A 159 -0.55 27.91 16.12
CA ASP A 159 -0.61 28.65 14.85
C ASP A 159 -2.00 28.49 14.17
N TYR A 160 -2.60 27.30 14.26
CA TYR A 160 -3.93 27.01 13.74
C TYR A 160 -5.01 27.83 14.45
N TYR A 161 -5.01 27.85 15.78
CA TYR A 161 -6.00 28.59 16.55
C TYR A 161 -5.80 30.11 16.49
N GLU A 162 -4.57 30.59 16.26
CA GLU A 162 -4.31 31.99 15.94
C GLU A 162 -4.96 32.39 14.60
N ALA A 163 -4.95 31.49 13.61
CA ALA A 163 -5.51 31.75 12.27
C ALA A 163 -7.05 31.59 12.18
N PHE A 164 -7.63 30.56 12.79
CA PHE A 164 -9.06 30.22 12.64
C PHE A 164 -9.93 30.61 13.85
N GLY A 165 -9.30 30.93 14.97
CA GLY A 165 -9.96 31.17 16.26
C GLY A 165 -10.17 29.88 17.05
N MET A 166 -10.19 30.01 18.38
CA MET A 166 -10.39 28.90 19.30
C MET A 166 -11.89 28.68 19.57
N ASP A 167 -12.55 27.88 18.73
CA ASP A 167 -13.96 27.52 18.88
C ASP A 167 -14.26 26.06 18.53
N GLN A 168 -15.46 25.60 18.87
CA GLN A 168 -15.90 24.22 18.61
C GLN A 168 -15.86 23.85 17.12
N GLU A 169 -16.20 24.78 16.22
CA GLU A 169 -16.15 24.50 14.78
C GLU A 169 -14.71 24.30 14.28
N SER A 170 -13.75 25.13 14.72
CA SER A 170 -12.34 24.95 14.36
C SER A 170 -11.74 23.67 14.93
N ALA A 171 -12.05 23.31 16.18
CA ALA A 171 -11.60 22.04 16.76
C ALA A 171 -12.21 20.83 16.03
N SER A 172 -13.49 20.91 15.65
CA SER A 172 -14.16 19.85 14.89
C SER A 172 -13.59 19.68 13.47
N LEU A 173 -13.20 20.78 12.83
CA LEU A 173 -12.57 20.77 11.50
C LEU A 173 -11.22 20.05 11.54
N LEU A 174 -10.38 20.39 12.53
CA LEU A 174 -9.06 19.78 12.69
C LEU A 174 -9.16 18.28 13.02
N ALA A 175 -10.03 17.91 13.97
CA ALA A 175 -10.26 16.51 14.33
C ALA A 175 -10.78 15.69 13.13
N ARG A 176 -11.71 16.24 12.35
CA ARG A 176 -12.27 15.56 11.18
C ARG A 176 -11.23 15.39 10.08
N TYR A 177 -10.43 16.42 9.82
CA TYR A 177 -9.34 16.36 8.86
C TYR A 177 -8.34 15.25 9.18
N GLN A 178 -7.86 15.18 10.44
CA GLN A 178 -6.97 14.11 10.88
C GLN A 178 -7.65 12.74 10.82
N SER A 179 -8.91 12.64 11.23
CA SER A 179 -9.64 11.37 11.24
C SER A 179 -9.91 10.84 9.84
N GLU A 180 -10.25 11.67 8.86
CA GLU A 180 -10.48 11.22 7.48
C GLU A 180 -9.18 10.74 6.83
N ARG A 181 -8.07 11.45 7.06
CA ARG A 181 -6.76 11.02 6.57
C ARG A 181 -6.30 9.72 7.22
N ALA A 182 -6.44 9.59 8.53
CA ALA A 182 -6.09 8.37 9.24
C ALA A 182 -6.95 7.19 8.78
N LYS A 183 -8.25 7.39 8.51
CA LYS A 183 -9.13 6.36 7.92
C LYS A 183 -8.63 5.93 6.53
N SER A 184 -8.21 6.86 5.69
CA SER A 184 -7.67 6.54 4.36
C SER A 184 -6.40 5.68 4.43
N ALA A 185 -5.59 5.85 5.48
CA ALA A 185 -4.39 5.04 5.71
C ALA A 185 -4.69 3.58 6.11
N VAL A 186 -5.87 3.27 6.67
CA VAL A 186 -6.19 1.92 7.18
C VAL A 186 -6.05 0.85 6.09
N ASN A 187 -6.68 1.06 4.93
CA ASN A 187 -6.63 0.11 3.83
C ASN A 187 -5.20 -0.01 3.26
N VAL A 188 -4.44 1.09 3.24
CA VAL A 188 -3.06 1.10 2.80
C VAL A 188 -2.16 0.28 3.72
N ILE A 189 -2.32 0.43 5.04
CA ILE A 189 -1.57 -0.34 6.05
C ILE A 189 -1.88 -1.83 5.92
N LEU A 190 -3.15 -2.21 5.77
CA LEU A 190 -3.55 -3.61 5.59
C LEU A 190 -2.98 -4.20 4.31
N CYS A 191 -3.05 -3.46 3.20
CA CYS A 191 -2.47 -3.87 1.93
C CYS A 191 -0.95 -4.02 2.01
N ALA A 192 -0.26 -3.05 2.62
CA ALA A 192 1.18 -3.08 2.83
C ALA A 192 1.60 -4.27 3.72
N ALA A 193 0.88 -4.50 4.83
CA ALA A 193 1.12 -5.63 5.72
C ALA A 193 0.93 -6.97 5.01
N PHE A 194 -0.13 -7.11 4.20
CA PHE A 194 -0.37 -8.31 3.40
C PHE A 194 0.78 -8.57 2.43
N TRP A 195 1.18 -7.57 1.64
CA TRP A 195 2.27 -7.73 0.68
C TRP A 195 3.62 -7.98 1.35
N LEU A 196 3.87 -7.36 2.49
CA LEU A 196 5.08 -7.59 3.28
C LEU A 196 5.12 -9.04 3.80
N LEU A 197 4.01 -9.57 4.31
CA LEU A 197 3.92 -10.97 4.74
C LEU A 197 4.10 -11.95 3.59
N VAL A 198 3.48 -11.70 2.43
CA VAL A 198 3.60 -12.56 1.24
C VAL A 198 5.03 -12.55 0.70
N THR A 199 5.66 -11.37 0.60
CA THR A 199 7.03 -11.24 0.10
C THR A 199 8.05 -11.83 1.06
N LEU A 200 7.96 -11.55 2.37
CA LEU A 200 8.83 -12.16 3.38
C LEU A 200 8.65 -13.67 3.44
N GLY A 201 7.41 -14.17 3.47
CA GLY A 201 7.12 -15.60 3.44
C GLY A 201 7.69 -16.27 2.19
N GLY A 202 7.62 -15.59 1.05
CA GLY A 202 8.25 -16.01 -0.20
C GLY A 202 9.77 -16.11 -0.12
N ILE A 203 10.42 -15.06 0.37
CA ILE A 203 11.88 -15.00 0.55
C ILE A 203 12.34 -16.11 1.51
N ILE A 204 11.68 -16.26 2.66
CA ILE A 204 11.99 -17.31 3.65
C ILE A 204 11.83 -18.70 3.04
N SER A 205 10.76 -18.93 2.27
CA SER A 205 10.51 -20.21 1.59
C SER A 205 11.62 -20.58 0.58
N VAL A 206 12.20 -19.58 -0.09
CA VAL A 206 13.34 -19.77 -0.99
C VAL A 206 14.64 -20.01 -0.21
N LEU A 207 14.92 -19.21 0.82
CA LEU A 207 16.16 -19.30 1.60
C LEU A 207 16.28 -20.61 2.39
N THR A 208 15.16 -21.08 2.96
CA THR A 208 15.08 -22.35 3.71
C THR A 208 15.08 -23.59 2.81
N ALA A 209 14.96 -23.43 1.49
CA ALA A 209 14.98 -24.55 0.57
C ALA A 209 16.40 -25.14 0.43
N ARG A 210 16.46 -26.46 0.18
CA ARG A 210 17.73 -27.16 -0.11
C ARG A 210 18.42 -26.50 -1.31
N PRO A 211 19.76 -26.34 -1.32
CA PRO A 211 20.49 -25.59 -2.34
C PRO A 211 20.13 -25.96 -3.78
N GLY A 212 19.97 -27.25 -4.08
CA GLY A 212 19.58 -27.74 -5.42
C GLY A 212 18.15 -27.38 -5.86
N THR A 213 17.26 -27.04 -4.93
CA THR A 213 15.84 -26.71 -5.20
C THR A 213 15.53 -25.20 -5.13
N ARG A 214 16.48 -24.38 -4.65
CA ARG A 214 16.29 -22.92 -4.49
C ARG A 214 15.91 -22.24 -5.80
N LYS A 215 16.57 -22.61 -6.90
CA LYS A 215 16.31 -22.06 -8.24
C LYS A 215 14.88 -22.31 -8.69
N SER A 216 14.43 -23.57 -8.58
CA SER A 216 13.06 -23.94 -8.90
C SER A 216 12.08 -23.20 -8.01
N ARG A 217 12.25 -23.20 -6.67
CA ARG A 217 11.36 -22.46 -5.77
C ARG A 217 11.28 -20.96 -6.07
N GLY A 218 12.40 -20.32 -6.41
CA GLY A 218 12.43 -18.92 -6.83
C GLY A 218 11.64 -18.66 -8.11
N GLN A 219 11.77 -19.54 -9.11
CA GLN A 219 10.96 -19.50 -10.33
C GLN A 219 9.46 -19.65 -10.04
N TRP A 220 9.07 -20.62 -9.20
CA TRP A 220 7.68 -20.80 -8.78
C TRP A 220 7.15 -19.57 -8.05
N LEU A 221 7.93 -19.00 -7.12
CA LEU A 221 7.57 -17.79 -6.40
C LEU A 221 7.30 -16.62 -7.36
N LEU A 222 8.22 -16.37 -8.29
CA LEU A 222 8.08 -15.32 -9.30
C LEU A 222 6.86 -15.56 -10.18
N SER A 223 6.66 -16.80 -10.65
CA SER A 223 5.49 -17.18 -11.44
C SER A 223 4.17 -16.87 -10.72
N TYR A 224 4.03 -17.33 -9.47
CA TYR A 224 2.83 -17.04 -8.67
C TYR A 224 2.67 -15.55 -8.40
N GLY A 225 3.76 -14.81 -8.18
CA GLY A 225 3.73 -13.36 -8.03
C GLY A 225 3.17 -12.65 -9.27
N TRP A 226 3.68 -12.98 -10.45
CA TRP A 226 3.19 -12.42 -11.72
C TRP A 226 1.74 -12.80 -12.02
N LEU A 227 1.33 -14.03 -11.74
CA LEU A 227 -0.06 -14.47 -11.87
C LEU A 227 -0.99 -13.75 -10.90
N LEU A 228 -0.55 -13.50 -9.67
CA LEU A 228 -1.32 -12.76 -8.68
C LEU A 228 -1.47 -11.29 -9.06
N VAL A 229 -0.40 -10.66 -9.57
CA VAL A 229 -0.48 -9.30 -10.13
C VAL A 229 -1.41 -9.24 -11.34
N ALA A 230 -1.36 -10.25 -12.22
CA ALA A 230 -2.28 -10.36 -13.36
C ALA A 230 -3.75 -10.44 -12.90
N ALA A 231 -4.05 -11.28 -11.92
CA ALA A 231 -5.39 -11.40 -11.37
C ALA A 231 -5.88 -10.08 -10.75
N LEU A 232 -5.02 -9.38 -10.00
CA LEU A 232 -5.35 -8.07 -9.42
C LEU A 232 -5.60 -7.00 -10.48
N TYR A 233 -4.75 -6.91 -11.50
CA TYR A 233 -4.96 -5.97 -12.61
C TYR A 233 -6.21 -6.31 -13.41
N PHE A 234 -6.55 -7.58 -13.55
CA PHE A 234 -7.80 -7.98 -14.18
C PHE A 234 -9.01 -7.50 -13.36
N VAL A 235 -9.03 -7.75 -12.05
CA VAL A 235 -10.12 -7.32 -11.17
C VAL A 235 -10.26 -5.79 -11.14
N VAL A 236 -9.15 -5.07 -10.96
CA VAL A 236 -9.15 -3.59 -10.94
C VAL A 236 -9.55 -3.03 -12.29
N GLY A 237 -8.97 -3.53 -13.38
CA GLY A 237 -9.31 -3.11 -14.73
C GLY A 237 -10.76 -3.38 -15.09
N TRP A 238 -11.35 -4.46 -14.57
CA TRP A 238 -12.76 -4.79 -14.73
C TRP A 238 -13.67 -3.87 -13.91
N MET A 239 -13.36 -3.62 -12.64
CA MET A 239 -14.15 -2.76 -11.76
C MET A 239 -14.13 -1.29 -12.20
N GLU A 240 -12.97 -0.80 -12.63
CA GLU A 240 -12.77 0.61 -13.03
C GLU A 240 -12.93 0.83 -14.55
N ASN A 241 -13.21 -0.23 -15.30
CA ASN A 241 -13.34 -0.22 -16.77
C ASN A 241 -12.12 0.41 -17.50
N LEU A 242 -10.91 0.04 -17.06
CA LEU A 242 -9.65 0.58 -17.57
C LEU A 242 -8.96 -0.42 -18.51
N VAL A 243 -9.14 -0.24 -19.81
CA VAL A 243 -8.60 -1.12 -20.87
C VAL A 243 -7.07 -1.28 -20.78
N ALA A 244 -6.33 -0.21 -20.45
CA ALA A 244 -4.87 -0.27 -20.32
C ALA A 244 -4.41 -1.18 -19.16
N VAL A 245 -5.18 -1.21 -18.06
CA VAL A 245 -4.91 -2.07 -16.90
C VAL A 245 -5.22 -3.53 -17.25
N MET A 246 -6.30 -3.78 -18.01
CA MET A 246 -6.61 -5.12 -18.53
C MET A 246 -5.56 -5.63 -19.53
N ALA A 247 -5.03 -4.76 -20.41
CA ALA A 247 -3.95 -5.15 -21.31
C ALA A 247 -2.69 -5.55 -20.52
N SER A 248 -2.39 -4.82 -19.44
CA SER A 248 -1.30 -5.14 -18.53
C SER A 248 -1.51 -6.47 -17.80
N SER A 249 -2.75 -6.83 -17.46
CA SER A 249 -3.03 -8.15 -16.85
C SER A 249 -2.71 -9.31 -17.78
N VAL A 250 -2.96 -9.16 -19.09
CA VAL A 250 -2.62 -10.20 -20.09
C VAL A 250 -1.10 -10.39 -20.18
N ILE A 251 -0.34 -9.29 -20.23
CA ILE A 251 1.12 -9.34 -20.28
C ILE A 251 1.68 -9.99 -19.00
N CYS A 252 1.22 -9.56 -17.82
CA CYS A 252 1.60 -10.16 -16.54
C CYS A 252 1.25 -11.65 -16.48
N GLY A 253 0.07 -12.03 -16.98
CA GLY A 253 -0.38 -13.42 -17.03
C GLY A 253 0.50 -14.27 -17.94
N ALA A 254 0.87 -13.76 -19.12
CA ALA A 254 1.77 -14.45 -20.04
C ALA A 254 3.16 -14.69 -19.42
N ILE A 255 3.74 -13.69 -18.74
CA ILE A 255 5.02 -13.82 -18.02
C ILE A 255 4.90 -14.88 -16.92
N GLY A 256 3.85 -14.80 -16.11
CA GLY A 256 3.59 -15.75 -15.03
C GLY A 256 3.43 -17.19 -15.51
N LEU A 257 2.68 -17.42 -16.60
CA LEU A 257 2.49 -18.73 -17.22
C LEU A 257 3.78 -19.28 -17.83
N TYR A 258 4.58 -18.43 -18.49
CA TYR A 258 5.86 -18.84 -19.04
C TYR A 258 6.85 -19.24 -17.95
N LEU A 259 6.88 -18.51 -16.83
CA LEU A 259 7.68 -18.91 -15.67
C LEU A 259 7.15 -20.19 -15.01
N TYR A 260 5.85 -20.44 -15.03
CA TYR A 260 5.24 -21.66 -14.46
C TYR A 260 5.62 -22.91 -15.25
N LYS A 261 5.43 -22.84 -16.57
CA LYS A 261 5.69 -23.90 -17.53
C LYS A 261 6.33 -23.28 -18.78
N PRO A 262 7.66 -23.25 -18.86
CA PRO A 262 8.33 -22.65 -20.01
C PRO A 262 8.15 -23.59 -21.20
N PHE A 263 7.60 -23.06 -22.28
CA PHE A 263 7.40 -23.77 -23.53
C PHE A 263 8.27 -23.13 -24.61
N LYS A 264 8.91 -23.97 -25.44
CA LYS A 264 9.60 -23.54 -26.65
C LYS A 264 8.89 -24.16 -27.84
N ILE A 265 8.49 -23.30 -28.77
CA ILE A 265 7.85 -23.70 -30.02
C ILE A 265 8.99 -23.98 -31.00
N HIS A 266 9.13 -25.24 -31.41
CA HIS A 266 10.02 -25.65 -32.47
C HIS A 266 9.20 -25.82 -33.74
N ILE A 267 9.50 -25.01 -34.75
CA ILE A 267 8.98 -25.17 -36.11
C ILE A 267 10.03 -25.97 -36.85
N THR A 268 9.75 -27.24 -37.11
CA THR A 268 10.62 -28.11 -37.92
C THR A 268 10.35 -27.83 -39.40
N GLU A 269 11.34 -28.05 -40.28
CA GLU A 269 11.25 -27.84 -41.73
C GLU A 269 10.05 -28.56 -42.40
N GLU A 270 9.52 -29.61 -41.77
CA GLU A 270 8.33 -30.35 -42.23
C GLU A 270 6.98 -29.75 -41.77
N SER A 271 6.93 -28.48 -41.35
CA SER A 271 5.68 -27.79 -40.92
C SER A 271 4.94 -28.41 -39.73
N SER A 272 5.60 -29.27 -38.95
CA SER A 272 5.10 -29.74 -37.66
C SER A 272 5.45 -28.73 -36.54
N ILE A 273 4.45 -28.19 -35.86
CA ILE A 273 4.65 -27.36 -34.66
C ILE A 273 4.82 -28.31 -33.47
N SER A 274 6.04 -28.39 -32.92
CA SER A 274 6.30 -29.16 -31.69
C SER A 274 6.52 -28.23 -30.51
N VAL A 275 5.76 -28.43 -29.44
CA VAL A 275 5.89 -27.67 -28.19
C VAL A 275 6.68 -28.53 -27.21
N LYS A 276 7.92 -28.11 -26.88
CA LYS A 276 8.73 -28.77 -25.85
C LYS A 276 8.75 -27.93 -24.58
N LEU A 277 8.58 -28.58 -23.44
CA LEU A 277 8.84 -27.99 -22.13
C LEU A 277 10.35 -27.80 -21.96
N VAL A 278 10.78 -26.59 -21.64
CA VAL A 278 12.19 -26.23 -21.44
C VAL A 278 12.37 -25.74 -20.02
N THR A 279 13.54 -25.94 -19.41
CA THR A 279 13.91 -25.28 -18.16
C THR A 279 14.45 -23.89 -18.46
N PRO A 280 13.92 -22.81 -17.87
CA PRO A 280 14.40 -21.47 -18.17
C PRO A 280 15.84 -21.32 -17.63
N SER A 281 16.68 -20.58 -18.35
CA SER A 281 18.05 -20.35 -17.89
C SER A 281 18.03 -19.57 -16.57
N PRO A 282 18.99 -19.80 -15.65
CA PRO A 282 19.11 -19.04 -14.41
C PRO A 282 19.25 -17.53 -14.66
N GLN A 283 19.91 -17.16 -15.75
CA GLN A 283 20.08 -15.78 -16.20
C GLN A 283 18.74 -15.13 -16.57
N PHE A 284 17.86 -15.85 -17.30
CA PHE A 284 16.52 -15.37 -17.63
C PHE A 284 15.68 -15.12 -16.36
N ILE A 285 15.73 -16.04 -15.39
CA ILE A 285 15.02 -15.89 -14.11
C ILE A 285 15.53 -14.64 -13.37
N ALA A 286 16.84 -14.40 -13.34
CA ALA A 286 17.44 -13.22 -12.71
C ALA A 286 17.00 -11.92 -13.40
N ILE A 287 16.95 -11.90 -14.74
CA ILE A 287 16.48 -10.74 -15.51
C ILE A 287 15.00 -10.45 -15.19
N VAL A 288 14.14 -11.47 -15.19
CA VAL A 288 12.70 -11.27 -14.87
C VAL A 288 12.50 -10.81 -13.42
N ALA A 289 13.31 -11.32 -12.49
CA ALA A 289 13.32 -10.83 -11.11
C ALA A 289 13.77 -9.36 -11.05
N TRP A 290 14.79 -8.96 -11.80
CA TRP A 290 15.24 -7.57 -11.91
C TRP A 290 14.21 -6.64 -12.53
N ILE A 291 13.48 -7.07 -13.57
CA ILE A 291 12.34 -6.33 -14.11
C ILE A 291 11.29 -6.13 -13.02
N SER A 292 10.98 -7.16 -12.24
CA SER A 292 10.00 -7.09 -11.15
C SER A 292 10.40 -6.06 -10.09
N VAL A 293 11.65 -6.11 -9.62
CA VAL A 293 12.21 -5.14 -8.67
C VAL A 293 12.21 -3.72 -9.24
N SER A 294 12.53 -3.57 -10.53
CA SER A 294 12.54 -2.28 -11.22
C SER A 294 11.15 -1.66 -11.32
N LEU A 295 10.13 -2.45 -11.65
CA LEU A 295 8.74 -1.98 -11.71
C LEU A 295 8.26 -1.50 -10.34
N VAL A 296 8.57 -2.24 -9.27
CA VAL A 296 8.26 -1.83 -7.90
C VAL A 296 8.99 -0.52 -7.55
N ALA A 297 10.29 -0.43 -7.85
CA ALA A 297 11.08 0.77 -7.59
C ALA A 297 10.54 1.99 -8.33
N ILE A 298 10.22 1.86 -9.62
CA ILE A 298 9.61 2.93 -10.43
C ILE A 298 8.28 3.36 -9.81
N ARG A 299 7.43 2.42 -9.41
CA ARG A 299 6.13 2.75 -8.81
C ARG A 299 6.28 3.49 -7.48
N LEU A 300 7.18 3.03 -6.60
CA LEU A 300 7.49 3.69 -5.34
C LEU A 300 8.03 5.12 -5.56
N ILE A 301 8.96 5.29 -6.51
CA ILE A 301 9.50 6.63 -6.84
C ILE A 301 8.42 7.53 -7.44
N THR A 302 7.53 6.97 -8.26
CA THR A 302 6.41 7.72 -8.84
C THR A 302 5.48 8.21 -7.75
N TRP A 303 5.09 7.36 -6.81
CA TRP A 303 4.29 7.76 -5.64
C TRP A 303 4.94 8.86 -4.82
N ILE A 304 6.25 8.77 -4.56
CA ILE A 304 7.00 9.82 -3.84
C ILE A 304 6.98 11.16 -4.60
N LYS A 305 7.00 11.13 -5.94
CA LYS A 305 7.00 12.33 -6.78
C LYS A 305 5.61 12.95 -6.94
N THR A 306 4.57 12.13 -7.06
CA THR A 306 3.20 12.61 -7.34
C THR A 306 2.38 12.84 -6.09
N GLY A 307 2.74 12.19 -4.98
CA GLY A 307 1.96 12.23 -3.76
C GLY A 307 2.20 13.48 -2.95
N THR A 308 1.13 14.16 -2.60
CA THR A 308 1.09 15.35 -1.74
C THR A 308 0.11 15.13 -0.60
N LEU A 309 0.06 15.99 0.40
CA LEU A 309 -0.98 15.87 1.44
C LEU A 309 -2.40 16.04 0.88
N PHE A 310 -2.60 16.80 -0.19
CA PHE A 310 -3.91 16.94 -0.86
C PHE A 310 -4.39 15.66 -1.54
N ALA A 311 -3.47 14.96 -2.20
CA ALA A 311 -3.73 13.67 -2.84
C ALA A 311 -2.70 12.66 -2.30
N PRO A 312 -2.91 12.15 -1.07
CA PRO A 312 -1.91 11.37 -0.38
C PRO A 312 -1.70 10.04 -1.09
N ASP A 313 -0.46 9.82 -1.54
CA ASP A 313 -0.05 8.53 -2.07
C ASP A 313 0.08 7.50 -0.94
N PRO A 314 0.08 6.20 -1.25
CA PRO A 314 0.23 5.14 -0.26
C PRO A 314 1.45 5.29 0.66
N LEU A 315 2.58 5.82 0.17
CA LEU A 315 3.78 5.98 1.00
C LEU A 315 3.68 7.18 1.93
N THR A 316 3.03 8.28 1.51
CA THR A 316 2.68 9.39 2.42
C THR A 316 1.83 8.88 3.57
N LEU A 317 0.77 8.12 3.27
CA LEU A 317 -0.12 7.57 4.30
C LEU A 317 0.60 6.60 5.24
N LEU A 318 1.47 5.73 4.72
CA LEU A 318 2.28 4.84 5.56
C LEU A 318 3.25 5.61 6.45
N ALA A 319 3.95 6.61 5.92
CA ALA A 319 4.88 7.42 6.70
C ALA A 319 4.16 8.22 7.79
N SER A 320 3.04 8.86 7.46
CA SER A 320 2.17 9.58 8.41
C SER A 320 1.57 8.65 9.46
N SER A 321 1.18 7.43 9.09
CA SER A 321 0.67 6.44 10.05
C SER A 321 1.71 6.00 11.08
N TRP A 322 2.99 5.98 10.70
CA TRP A 322 4.08 5.60 11.58
C TRP A 322 4.40 6.70 12.60
N SER A 323 4.42 7.97 12.16
CA SER A 323 4.65 9.12 13.04
C SER A 323 3.41 9.54 13.83
N GLY A 324 2.21 9.18 13.38
CA GLY A 324 0.95 9.75 13.87
C GLY A 324 0.70 11.17 13.37
N ASP A 325 1.55 11.69 12.48
CA ASP A 325 1.48 13.05 11.94
C ASP A 325 0.80 13.04 10.57
N PHE A 326 -0.47 13.41 10.56
CA PHE A 326 -1.28 13.59 9.35
C PHE A 326 -1.44 15.06 8.94
N LEU A 327 -0.78 15.98 9.67
CA LEU A 327 -0.84 17.43 9.46
C LEU A 327 0.31 17.91 8.58
N HIS A 328 1.50 17.33 8.75
CA HIS A 328 2.69 17.69 8.00
C HIS A 328 3.08 16.68 6.93
N GLU A 329 3.72 17.17 5.88
CA GLU A 329 4.22 16.31 4.83
C GLU A 329 5.46 15.56 5.32
N PRO A 330 5.51 14.21 5.21
CA PRO A 330 6.63 13.42 5.71
C PRO A 330 7.84 13.47 4.75
N ALA A 331 8.31 14.67 4.41
CA ALA A 331 9.34 14.91 3.39
C ALA A 331 10.67 14.18 3.70
N HIS A 332 11.09 14.16 4.95
CA HIS A 332 12.29 13.43 5.37
C HIS A 332 12.11 11.91 5.21
N ALA A 333 10.95 11.37 5.59
CA ALA A 333 10.67 9.94 5.42
C ALA A 333 10.61 9.58 3.93
N LYS A 334 9.93 10.38 3.09
CA LYS A 334 9.92 10.22 1.63
C LYS A 334 11.32 10.21 1.03
N LYS A 335 12.19 11.15 1.44
CA LYS A 335 13.59 11.23 0.99
C LYS A 335 14.37 9.98 1.39
N ASN A 336 14.20 9.51 2.62
CA ASN A 336 14.88 8.31 3.10
C ASN A 336 14.41 7.04 2.37
N ILE A 337 13.09 6.89 2.15
CA ILE A 337 12.52 5.79 1.37
C ILE A 337 13.05 5.82 -0.06
N LYS A 338 13.06 6.99 -0.71
CA LYS A 338 13.60 7.17 -2.07
C LYS A 338 15.06 6.72 -2.15
N ASN A 339 15.90 7.16 -1.21
CA ASN A 339 17.31 6.81 -1.18
C ASN A 339 17.52 5.31 -0.93
N PHE A 340 16.74 4.73 -0.01
CA PHE A 340 16.80 3.30 0.29
C PHE A 340 16.39 2.44 -0.91
N VAL A 341 15.28 2.78 -1.57
CA VAL A 341 14.81 2.10 -2.79
C VAL A 341 15.84 2.23 -3.91
N GLY A 342 16.40 3.42 -4.12
CA GLY A 342 17.44 3.66 -5.11
C GLY A 342 18.70 2.84 -4.85
N PHE A 343 19.18 2.79 -3.61
CA PHE A 343 20.34 2.00 -3.20
C PHE A 343 20.12 0.49 -3.44
N LEU A 344 18.97 -0.04 -3.01
CA LEU A 344 18.63 -1.45 -3.24
C LEU A 344 18.51 -1.79 -4.73
N TRP A 345 17.92 -0.89 -5.52
CA TRP A 345 17.80 -1.09 -6.96
C TRP A 345 19.16 -1.12 -7.66
N VAL A 346 20.08 -0.23 -7.30
CA VAL A 346 21.45 -0.22 -7.84
C VAL A 346 22.20 -1.49 -7.45
N LEU A 347 22.16 -1.90 -6.17
CA LEU A 347 22.81 -3.13 -5.72
C LEU A 347 22.28 -4.37 -6.45
N TYR A 348 20.96 -4.46 -6.59
CA TYR A 348 20.35 -5.59 -7.29
C TYR A 348 20.64 -5.58 -8.79
N GLY A 349 20.72 -4.39 -9.40
CA GLY A 349 21.13 -4.22 -10.80
C GLY A 349 22.57 -4.66 -11.04
N LEU A 350 23.51 -4.25 -10.18
CA LEU A 350 24.91 -4.68 -10.25
C LEU A 350 25.05 -6.19 -10.07
N TRP A 351 24.33 -6.76 -9.10
CA TRP A 351 24.31 -8.22 -8.89
C TRP A 351 23.77 -8.96 -10.12
N THR A 352 22.68 -8.47 -10.72
CA THR A 352 22.09 -9.08 -11.91
C THR A 352 23.04 -8.99 -13.10
N ALA A 353 23.67 -7.84 -13.32
CA ALA A 353 24.65 -7.63 -14.39
C ALA A 353 25.84 -8.59 -14.24
N TYR A 354 26.42 -8.68 -13.03
CA TYR A 354 27.50 -9.63 -12.73
C TYR A 354 27.07 -11.08 -13.00
N TYR A 355 25.90 -11.48 -12.47
CA TYR A 355 25.39 -12.85 -12.60
C TYR A 355 25.06 -13.25 -14.05
N VAL A 356 24.60 -12.31 -14.88
CA VAL A 356 24.32 -12.56 -16.29
C VAL A 356 25.61 -12.59 -17.12
N SER A 357 26.59 -11.73 -16.79
CA SER A 357 27.90 -11.72 -17.45
C SER A 357 28.80 -12.92 -17.08
N TYR A 358 28.50 -13.60 -15.98
CA TYR A 358 29.25 -14.77 -15.53
C TYR A 358 28.88 -15.98 -16.39
N ASP A 359 29.79 -16.38 -17.30
CA ASP A 359 29.65 -17.60 -18.08
C ASP A 359 30.28 -18.79 -17.31
N PRO A 360 29.46 -19.73 -16.78
CA PRO A 360 29.94 -20.86 -16.01
C PRO A 360 30.78 -21.85 -16.84
N LYS A 361 30.72 -21.77 -18.18
CA LYS A 361 31.57 -22.60 -19.05
C LYS A 361 33.02 -22.13 -18.98
N THR A 362 33.26 -20.83 -19.14
CA THR A 362 34.60 -20.24 -19.04
C THR A 362 35.22 -20.39 -17.66
N SER A 363 34.46 -20.31 -16.57
CA SER A 363 35.03 -20.50 -15.22
C SER A 363 35.44 -21.94 -14.94
N ALA A 364 34.65 -22.92 -15.38
CA ALA A 364 34.99 -24.34 -15.26
C ALA A 364 36.14 -24.77 -16.20
N GLU A 365 36.24 -24.14 -17.37
CA GLU A 365 37.40 -24.29 -18.25
C GLU A 365 38.65 -23.66 -17.64
N VAL A 366 38.54 -22.47 -17.05
CA VAL A 366 39.65 -21.79 -16.36
C VAL A 366 40.08 -22.56 -15.11
N GLU A 367 39.17 -23.08 -14.29
CA GLU A 367 39.51 -23.95 -13.14
C GLU A 367 40.19 -25.24 -13.60
N ARG A 368 39.68 -25.92 -14.64
CA ARG A 368 40.36 -27.10 -15.21
C ARG A 368 41.74 -26.76 -15.78
N THR A 369 41.89 -25.59 -16.37
CA THR A 369 43.18 -25.13 -16.92
C THR A 369 44.14 -24.80 -15.79
N LEU A 370 43.68 -24.15 -14.71
CA LEU A 370 44.46 -23.88 -13.49
C LEU A 370 44.85 -25.15 -12.74
N ASP A 371 43.94 -26.13 -12.61
CA ASP A 371 44.23 -27.44 -12.02
C ASP A 371 45.25 -28.22 -12.86
N SER A 372 45.19 -28.10 -14.19
CA SER A 372 46.19 -28.70 -15.09
C SER A 372 47.55 -27.99 -15.09
N LEU A 373 47.61 -26.75 -14.58
CA LEU A 373 48.82 -25.92 -14.50
C LEU A 373 49.47 -25.96 -13.12
N GLN A 374 48.90 -26.64 -12.11
CA GLN A 374 49.60 -26.89 -10.86
C GLN A 374 50.80 -27.81 -11.14
N PRO A 375 52.05 -27.36 -10.91
CA PRO A 375 53.20 -28.22 -11.11
C PRO A 375 53.10 -29.39 -10.13
N ILE A 376 53.28 -30.60 -10.65
CA ILE A 376 53.44 -31.83 -9.88
C ILE A 376 54.71 -31.65 -9.02
N ASN A 377 54.56 -31.08 -7.82
CA ASN A 377 55.56 -31.24 -6.76
C ASN A 377 55.43 -32.68 -6.25
N LYS A 378 56.19 -33.58 -6.89
CA LYS A 378 56.61 -34.84 -6.32
C LYS A 378 58.06 -34.75 -5.91
#